data_AF-A0A1J5Q0R0-F1
#
_entry.id   AF-A0A1J5Q0R0-F1
#
_cell.length_a   1.000
_cell.length_b   1.000
_cell.length_c   1.000
_cell.angle_alpha   90.00
_cell.angle_beta   90.00
_cell.angle_gamma   90.00
#
_symmetry.space_group_name_H-M   'P 1'
#
loop_
_entity.id
_entity.type
_entity.pdbx_description
1 polymer ?
#
loop_
_entity_poly.entity_id
_entity_poly.type
_entity_poly.pdbx_seq_one_letter_code
_entity_poly.pdbx_strand_id
1 'polypeptide(L)' 'MVRSFNDRGAYLCRAHISDRTRPGQVVGFGIWWRKLSPGGVNVNQLTHQHLTDLGAGPCFYDCLVEVTAAEVMAAA' A
#
# COMPACT_ATOMS: atom_id res chain seq x y z
N MET A 1 4.06 11.10 -7.95
CA MET A 1 3.91 9.96 -7.00
C MET A 1 2.51 9.39 -7.17
N VAL A 2 2.20 8.24 -6.57
CA VAL A 2 0.84 7.72 -6.50
C VAL A 2 0.37 7.62 -5.05
N ARG A 3 -0.94 7.72 -4.86
CA ARG A 3 -1.62 7.46 -3.59
C ARG A 3 -2.37 6.15 -3.71
N SER A 4 -2.02 5.17 -2.88
CA SER A 4 -2.77 3.92 -2.75
C SER A 4 -3.61 3.98 -1.47
N PHE A 5 -4.87 3.61 -1.53
CA PHE A 5 -5.80 3.79 -0.41
C PHE A 5 -6.96 2.79 -0.40
N ASN A 6 -7.59 2.67 0.76
CA ASN A 6 -8.87 2.01 0.98
C ASN A 6 -9.52 2.59 2.25
N ASP A 7 -10.60 2.00 2.74
CA ASP A 7 -11.33 2.48 3.91
C ASP A 7 -10.49 2.54 5.21
N ARG A 8 -9.35 1.85 5.26
CA ARG A 8 -8.44 1.83 6.42
C ARG A 8 -7.37 2.92 6.38
N GLY A 9 -7.14 3.55 5.23
CA GLY A 9 -6.20 4.66 5.11
C GLY A 9 -5.58 4.80 3.73
N ALA A 10 -4.44 5.48 3.69
CA ALA A 10 -3.69 5.75 2.47
C ALA A 10 -2.19 5.81 2.74
N TYR A 11 -1.39 5.57 1.69
CA TYR A 11 0.04 5.90 1.70
C TYR A 11 0.50 6.40 0.33
N LEU A 12 1.63 7.09 0.32
CA LEU A 12 2.25 7.63 -0.88
C LEU A 12 3.46 6.80 -1.28
N CYS A 13 3.59 6.51 -2.58
CA CYS A 13 4.73 5.77 -3.09
C CYS A 13 5.11 6.17 -4.52
N ARG A 14 6.28 5.68 -4.96
CA ARG A 14 6.67 5.72 -6.37
C ARG A 14 6.08 4.48 -7.05
N ALA A 15 5.41 4.69 -8.18
CA ALA A 15 4.96 3.60 -9.04
C ALA A 15 6.08 3.23 -10.02
N HIS A 16 6.27 1.92 -10.23
CA HIS A 16 7.10 1.37 -11.30
C HIS A 16 6.21 0.53 -12.21
N ILE A 17 6.02 0.98 -13.45
CA ILE A 17 5.15 0.33 -14.43
C ILE A 17 5.91 -0.82 -15.08
N SER A 18 5.32 -2.01 -15.08
CA SER A 18 5.87 -3.19 -15.75
C SER A 18 4.75 -4.16 -16.11
N ASP A 19 5.03 -5.08 -17.02
CA ASP A 19 4.17 -6.19 -17.45
C ASP A 19 4.28 -7.45 -16.55
N ARG A 20 5.09 -7.40 -15.47
CA ARG A 20 5.35 -8.54 -14.58
C ARG A 20 4.19 -8.95 -13.68
N THR A 21 3.12 -8.15 -13.62
CA THR A 21 1.90 -8.46 -12.87
C THR A 21 0.68 -8.38 -13.78
N ARG A 22 -0.40 -9.09 -13.42
CA ARG A 22 -1.62 -9.12 -14.25
C ARG A 22 -2.33 -7.75 -14.22
N PRO A 23 -3.06 -7.38 -15.28
CA PRO A 23 -3.93 -6.19 -15.27
C PRO A 23 -4.85 -6.18 -14.04
N GLY A 24 -5.02 -5.00 -13.44
CA GLY A 24 -5.83 -4.81 -12.23
C GLY A 24 -5.13 -5.15 -10.90
N GLN A 25 -3.88 -5.63 -10.93
CA GLN A 25 -3.12 -5.87 -9.71
C GLN A 25 -2.01 -4.85 -9.49
N VAL A 26 -1.75 -4.53 -8.22
CA VAL A 26 -0.56 -3.80 -7.81
C VAL A 26 0.29 -4.65 -6.87
N VAL A 27 1.61 -4.56 -7.02
CA VAL A 27 2.56 -5.27 -6.16
C VAL A 27 3.15 -4.28 -5.17
N GLY A 28 2.74 -4.39 -3.91
CA GLY A 28 3.35 -3.66 -2.80
C GLY A 28 4.50 -4.46 -2.21
N PHE A 29 5.75 -4.06 -2.48
CA PHE A 29 6.90 -4.65 -1.78
C PHE A 29 6.83 -4.34 -0.28
N GLY A 30 7.21 -5.30 0.56
CA GLY A 30 7.30 -5.11 2.02
C GLY A 30 8.61 -4.43 2.47
N ILE A 31 8.84 -4.41 3.79
CA ILE A 31 10.10 -3.96 4.43
C ILE A 31 10.39 -2.45 4.25
N TRP A 32 9.34 -1.63 4.12
CA TRP A 32 9.50 -0.16 4.10
C TRP A 32 9.38 0.43 5.49
N TRP A 33 10.44 1.07 5.98
CA TRP A 33 10.42 1.75 7.26
C TRP A 33 9.54 3.01 7.20
N ARG A 34 8.55 3.10 8.10
CA ARG A 34 7.64 4.26 8.19
C ARG A 34 8.37 5.60 8.25
N LYS A 35 9.45 5.67 9.03
CA LYS A 35 10.29 6.88 9.18
C LYS A 35 10.97 7.34 7.88
N LEU A 36 11.10 6.45 6.89
CA LEU A 36 11.69 6.73 5.58
C LEU A 36 10.63 6.81 4.47
N SER A 37 9.36 6.59 4.82
CA SER A 37 8.27 6.58 3.85
C SER A 37 7.61 7.97 3.79
N PRO A 38 7.28 8.47 2.60
CA PRO A 38 6.53 9.73 2.47
C PRO A 38 5.23 9.69 3.28
N GLY A 39 5.00 10.70 4.11
CA GLY A 39 3.84 10.76 5.00
C GLY A 39 3.90 9.87 6.25
N GLY A 40 5.05 9.23 6.56
CA GLY A 40 5.23 8.48 7.81
C GLY A 40 4.45 7.15 7.90
N VAL A 41 3.95 6.67 6.76
CA VAL A 41 3.12 5.46 6.62
C VAL A 41 3.64 4.60 5.46
N ASN A 42 3.40 3.29 5.50
CA ASN A 42 3.80 2.35 4.46
C ASN A 42 2.61 1.48 4.02
N VAL A 43 2.85 0.50 3.15
CA VAL A 43 1.82 -0.39 2.61
C VAL A 43 0.99 -1.12 3.68
N ASN A 44 1.56 -1.39 4.86
CA ASN A 44 0.83 -2.06 5.96
C ASN A 44 -0.27 -1.17 6.57
N GLN A 45 -0.30 0.13 6.25
CA GLN A 45 -1.41 1.01 6.61
C GLN A 45 -2.73 0.54 5.99
N LEU A 46 -2.68 -0.20 4.87
CA LEU A 46 -3.86 -0.65 4.12
C LEU A 46 -4.30 -2.06 4.49
N THR A 47 -3.44 -2.83 5.16
CA THR A 47 -3.72 -4.23 5.54
C THR A 47 -4.58 -4.29 6.80
N HIS A 48 -5.55 -5.21 6.82
CA HIS A 48 -6.37 -5.43 8.01
C HIS A 48 -5.58 -6.16 9.11
N GLN A 49 -6.11 -6.16 10.33
CA GLN A 49 -5.47 -6.76 11.51
C GLN A 49 -6.12 -8.10 11.94
N HIS A 50 -7.14 -8.60 11.22
CA HIS A 50 -7.69 -9.93 11.46
C HIS A 50 -6.63 -11.04 11.33
N LEU A 51 -6.82 -12.10 12.12
CA LEU A 51 -6.04 -13.33 12.06
C LEU A 51 -6.81 -14.39 11.28
N THR A 52 -6.10 -15.39 10.77
CA THR A 52 -6.71 -16.57 10.17
C THR A 52 -7.56 -17.29 11.21
N ASP A 53 -8.68 -17.85 10.75
CA ASP A 53 -9.62 -18.63 11.56
C ASP A 53 -8.96 -19.86 12.19
N LEU A 54 -8.07 -20.53 11.45
CA LEU A 54 -7.25 -21.63 11.93
C LEU A 54 -5.80 -21.18 12.17
N GLY A 55 -5.28 -21.46 13.36
CA GLY A 55 -3.87 -21.21 13.70
C GLY A 55 -3.52 -19.76 14.06
N ALA A 56 -4.47 -18.82 14.00
CA ALA A 56 -4.30 -17.43 14.42
C ALA A 56 -3.10 -16.72 13.75
N GLY A 57 -2.85 -17.04 12.49
CA GLY A 57 -1.77 -16.48 11.69
C GLY A 57 -2.16 -15.19 10.97
N PRO A 58 -1.22 -14.55 10.27
CA PRO A 58 -1.50 -13.33 9.52
C PRO A 58 -2.16 -13.59 8.15
N CYS A 59 -3.16 -12.78 7.80
CA CYS A 59 -3.87 -12.88 6.51
C CYS A 59 -3.20 -12.04 5.40
N PHE A 60 -1.87 -12.08 5.31
CA PHE A 60 -1.15 -11.26 4.33
C PHE A 60 -1.63 -11.54 2.89
N TYR A 61 -1.56 -10.52 2.03
CA TYR A 61 -1.84 -10.57 0.58
C TYR A 61 -3.32 -10.47 0.13
N ASP A 62 -4.28 -10.38 1.04
CA ASP A 62 -5.65 -9.97 0.69
C ASP A 62 -5.88 -8.50 1.05
N CYS A 63 -5.65 -7.61 0.09
CA CYS A 63 -5.81 -6.17 0.31
C CYS A 63 -6.26 -5.47 -0.97
N LEU A 64 -7.56 -5.22 -1.08
CA LEU A 64 -8.11 -4.34 -2.10
C LEU A 64 -7.69 -2.89 -1.83
N VAL A 65 -7.32 -2.20 -2.91
CA VAL A 65 -6.88 -0.81 -2.90
C VAL A 65 -7.34 -0.12 -4.18
N GLU A 66 -7.54 1.18 -4.06
CA GLU A 66 -7.61 2.11 -5.18
C GLU A 66 -6.28 2.85 -5.32
N VAL A 67 -5.96 3.27 -6.55
CA VAL A 67 -4.72 4.01 -6.85
C VAL A 67 -5.03 5.23 -7.69
N THR A 68 -4.55 6.38 -7.22
CA THR A 68 -4.65 7.65 -7.96
C THR A 68 -3.28 8.30 -8.12
N ALA A 69 -3.14 9.20 -9.10
CA ALA A 69 -2.05 10.15 -9.08
C ALA A 69 -2.08 10.93 -7.76
N ALA A 70 -0.92 11.07 -7.11
CA ALA A 70 -0.82 11.94 -5.95
C ALA A 70 -0.57 13.36 -6.43
N GLU A 71 -1.43 14.30 -6.04
CA GLU A 71 -1.12 15.72 -6.17
C GLU A 71 0.12 16.01 -5.33
N VAL A 72 1.18 16.46 -6.00
CA VAL A 72 2.35 16.98 -5.30
C VAL A 72 1.97 18.39 -4.89
N MET A 73 1.58 18.59 -3.63
CA MET A 73 1.69 19.93 -3.06
C MET A 73 3.16 20.32 -3.13
N ALA A 74 3.49 21.32 -3.95
CA ALA A 74 4.80 21.94 -3.91
C ALA A 74 5.03 22.39 -2.46
N ALA A 75 6.15 21.96 -1.87
CA ALA A 75 6.56 22.50 -0.58
C ALA A 75 6.70 24.02 -0.76
N ALA A 76 6.01 24.78 0.10
CA ALA A 76 6.13 26.23 0.18
C ALA A 76 7.55 26.64 0.61
#